data_AF-A0A6A4H422-F1
#
_entry.id   AF-A0A6A4H422-F1
#
_cell.length_a   1.000
_cell.length_b   1.000
_cell.length_c   1.000
_cell.angle_alpha   90.00
_cell.angle_beta   90.00
_cell.angle_gamma   90.00
#
_symmetry.space_group_name_H-M   'P 1'
#
loop_
_entity.id
_entity.type
_entity.pdbx_description
1 polymer ?
#
loop_
_entity_poly.entity_id
_entity_poly.type
_entity_poly.pdbx_seq_one_letter_code
_entity_poly.pdbx_strand_id
1 'polypeptide(L)' 'NIPKFHSLLHYIESIRWLGTTDNYNTEMFERLHIDFAKEGWKASNKRDHFPQMVKWLSRQEKIASYDFLQVLAG' A
#
# COMPACT_ATOMS: atom_id res chain seq x y z
N ASN A 1 -4.33 -31.72 3.37
CA ASN A 1 -4.70 -30.32 3.64
C ASN A 1 -3.70 -29.38 3.00
N ILE A 2 -3.98 -28.94 1.77
CA ILE A 2 -3.22 -27.88 1.11
C ILE A 2 -4.09 -26.62 1.17
N PRO A 3 -3.68 -25.55 1.87
CA PRO A 3 -4.50 -24.35 2.08
C PRO A 3 -5.07 -23.75 0.78
N LYS A 4 -4.29 -23.79 -0.30
CA LYS A 4 -4.72 -23.34 -1.64
C LYS A 4 -5.84 -24.18 -2.27
N PHE A 5 -5.95 -25.47 -1.95
CA PHE A 5 -7.07 -26.29 -2.42
C PHE A 5 -8.32 -26.07 -1.58
N HIS A 6 -8.17 -25.80 -0.28
CA HIS A 6 -9.28 -25.48 0.59
C HIS A 6 -9.93 -24.14 0.23
N SER A 7 -9.13 -23.13 -0.16
CA SER A 7 -9.66 -21.83 -0.59
C SER A 7 -10.57 -21.91 -1.82
N LEU A 8 -10.39 -22.91 -2.70
CA LEU A 8 -11.25 -23.11 -3.87
C LEU A 8 -12.72 -23.32 -3.49
N LEU A 9 -12.99 -23.94 -2.33
CA LEU A 9 -14.34 -24.18 -1.84
C LEU A 9 -15.11 -22.88 -1.59
N HIS A 10 -14.39 -21.80 -1.25
CA HIS A 10 -14.99 -20.51 -0.93
C HIS A 10 -15.13 -19.58 -2.14
N TYR A 11 -14.45 -19.85 -3.25
CA TYR A 11 -14.45 -18.94 -4.41
C TYR A 11 -15.84 -18.71 -5.01
N ILE A 12 -16.70 -19.74 -5.08
CA ILE A 12 -18.06 -19.60 -5.61
C ILE A 12 -18.89 -18.66 -4.72
N GLU A 13 -18.78 -18.79 -3.40
CA GLU A 13 -19.47 -17.92 -2.45
C GLU A 13 -18.91 -16.50 -2.51
N SER A 14 -17.58 -16.35 -2.49
CA SER A 14 -16.92 -15.05 -2.62
C SER A 14 -17.35 -14.32 -3.88
N ILE A 15 -17.35 -14.96 -5.06
CA ILE A 15 -17.77 -14.32 -6.32
C ILE A 15 -19.24 -13.86 -6.25
N ARG A 16 -20.13 -14.65 -5.65
CA ARG A 16 -21.55 -14.28 -5.52
C ARG A 16 -21.77 -13.09 -4.57
N TRP A 17 -21.02 -13.02 -3.47
CA TRP A 17 -21.17 -11.98 -2.46
C TRP A 17 -20.42 -10.69 -2.79
N LEU A 18 -19.27 -10.82 -3.46
CA LEU A 18 -18.28 -9.76 -3.60
C LEU A 18 -18.17 -9.21 -5.04
N GLY A 19 -18.83 -9.86 -6.01
CA GLY A 19 -18.88 -9.42 -7.40
C GLY A 19 -17.60 -9.75 -8.18
N THR A 20 -17.09 -8.78 -8.94
CA THR A 20 -15.86 -8.92 -9.74
C THR A 20 -14.62 -9.00 -8.85
N THR A 21 -13.65 -9.83 -9.22
CA THR A 21 -12.43 -10.07 -8.43
C THR A 21 -11.35 -8.99 -8.58
N ASP A 22 -11.68 -7.89 -9.26
CA ASP A 22 -10.77 -6.83 -9.69
C ASP A 22 -10.13 -6.04 -8.54
N ASN A 23 -10.67 -6.14 -7.32
CA ASN A 23 -10.15 -5.45 -6.14
C ASN A 23 -9.78 -6.37 -4.95
N TYR A 24 -9.66 -7.69 -5.18
CA TYR A 24 -9.41 -8.67 -4.10
C TYR A 24 -8.01 -9.29 -4.11
N ASN A 25 -7.12 -8.84 -5.00
CA ASN A 25 -5.72 -9.26 -4.98
C ASN A 25 -4.89 -8.36 -4.03
N THR A 26 -3.74 -8.88 -3.57
CA THR A 26 -2.85 -8.13 -2.66
C THR A 26 -1.93 -7.17 -3.38
N GLU A 27 -1.98 -7.13 -4.71
CA GLU A 27 -1.02 -6.43 -5.56
C GLU A 27 -1.00 -4.92 -5.27
N MET A 28 -2.17 -4.30 -5.10
CA MET A 28 -2.24 -2.88 -4.72
C MET A 28 -1.57 -2.62 -3.36
N PHE A 29 -1.88 -3.43 -2.34
CA PHE A 29 -1.26 -3.27 -1.01
C PHE A 29 0.24 -3.56 -1.03
N GLU A 30 0.70 -4.51 -1.85
CA GLU A 30 2.12 -4.79 -2.04
C GLU A 30 2.84 -3.62 -2.71
N ARG A 31 2.18 -2.91 -3.63
CA ARG A 31 2.76 -1.72 -4.27
C ARG A 31 2.86 -0.58 -3.26
N LEU A 32 1.80 -0.31 -2.50
CA LEU A 32 1.81 0.70 -1.45
C LEU A 32 2.87 0.43 -0.37
N HIS A 33 3.12 -0.84 -0.04
CA HIS A 33 4.21 -1.20 0.89
C HIS A 33 5.61 -0.81 0.38
N ILE A 34 5.83 -0.73 -0.93
CA ILE A 34 7.12 -0.26 -1.46
C ILE A 34 7.33 1.20 -1.06
N ASP A 35 6.37 2.05 -1.39
CA ASP A 35 6.50 3.50 -1.20
C ASP A 35 6.42 3.89 0.29
N PHE A 36 5.50 3.28 1.04
CA PHE A 36 5.24 3.69 2.42
C PHE A 36 6.10 2.98 3.48
N ALA A 37 6.58 1.76 3.20
CA ALA A 37 7.39 1.02 4.16
C ALA A 37 8.85 0.89 3.71
N LYS A 38 9.11 0.44 2.48
CA LYS A 38 10.51 0.16 2.06
C LYS A 38 11.32 1.43 1.88
N GLU A 39 10.78 2.46 1.23
CA GLU A 39 11.50 3.72 1.03
C GLU A 39 11.69 4.48 2.35
N GLY A 40 10.67 4.54 3.20
CA GLY A 40 10.78 5.08 4.55
C GLY A 40 11.85 4.36 5.39
N TRP A 41 11.89 3.01 5.32
CA TRP A 41 12.91 2.22 6.00
C TRP A 41 14.32 2.51 5.49
N LYS A 42 14.52 2.58 4.16
CA LYS A 42 15.81 2.92 3.54
C LYS A 42 16.30 4.30 3.94
N ALA A 43 15.39 5.27 4.07
CA ALA A 43 15.71 6.63 4.48
C ALA A 43 15.99 6.78 5.99
N SER A 44 15.66 5.76 6.80
CA SER A 44 15.89 5.77 8.25
C SER A 44 17.31 5.33 8.61
N ASN A 45 17.73 5.67 9.84
CA ASN A 45 18.97 5.12 10.42
C ASN A 45 18.80 3.71 11.02
N LYS A 46 17.60 3.11 10.87
CA LYS A 46 17.21 1.77 11.36
C LYS A 46 17.16 1.59 12.90
N ARG A 47 17.46 2.63 13.69
CA ARG A 47 17.32 2.63 15.16
C ARG A 47 16.11 3.47 15.54
N ASP A 48 15.13 2.86 16.21
CA ASP A 48 13.84 3.53 16.49
C ASP A 48 13.27 4.18 15.21
N HIS A 49 13.08 3.34 14.21
CA HIS A 49 12.85 3.73 12.81
C HIS A 49 11.41 4.14 12.55
N PHE A 50 10.43 3.64 13.31
CA PHE A 50 9.01 3.95 13.11
C PHE A 50 8.73 5.46 13.08
N PRO A 51 9.16 6.26 14.09
CA PRO A 51 9.00 7.71 14.04
C PRO A 51 9.69 8.37 12.84
N GLN A 52 10.82 7.82 12.40
CA GLN A 52 11.56 8.35 11.24
C GLN A 52 10.83 8.06 9.93
N MET A 53 10.28 6.85 9.78
CA MET A 53 9.49 6.44 8.62
C MET A 53 8.22 7.29 8.50
N VAL A 54 7.51 7.51 9.62
CA VAL A 54 6.34 8.40 9.66
C VAL A 54 6.73 9.83 9.28
N LYS A 55 7.81 10.37 9.86
CA LYS A 55 8.29 11.71 9.52
C LYS A 55 8.73 11.84 8.07
N TRP A 56 9.34 10.80 7.50
CA TRP A 56 9.72 10.75 6.10
C TRP A 56 8.47 10.77 5.20
N LEU A 57 7.47 9.94 5.50
CA LEU A 57 6.22 9.87 4.75
C LEU A 57 5.48 11.22 4.76
N SER A 58 5.31 11.84 5.94
CA SER A 58 4.67 13.17 6.04
C SER A 58 5.41 14.27 5.29
N ARG A 59 6.71 14.11 5.02
CA ARG A 59 7.45 15.04 4.16
C ARG A 59 7.15 14.80 2.69
N GLN A 60 7.10 13.53 2.25
CA GLN A 60 6.74 13.21 0.86
C GLN A 60 5.33 13.70 0.52
N GLU A 61 4.36 13.52 1.42
CA GLU A 61 3.00 14.01 1.23
C GLU A 61 2.94 15.53 1.06
N LYS A 62 3.71 16.28 1.85
CA LYS A 62 3.78 17.74 1.76
C LYS A 62 4.42 18.22 0.46
N ILE A 63 5.48 17.56 0.01
CA ILE A 63 6.14 17.87 -1.27
C ILE A 63 5.17 17.60 -2.42
N ALA A 64 4.55 16.41 -2.46
CA ALA A 64 3.57 16.06 -3.48
C ALA A 64 2.38 17.04 -3.51
N SER A 65 1.91 17.48 -2.34
CA SER A 65 0.84 18.47 -2.23
C SER A 65 1.26 19.84 -2.75
N TYR A 66 2.49 20.27 -2.44
CA TYR A 66 3.05 21.52 -2.94
C TYR A 66 3.21 21.49 -4.46
N ASP A 67 3.79 20.42 -5.01
CA ASP A 67 3.99 20.24 -6.46
C ASP A 67 2.65 20.25 -7.20
N PHE A 68 1.64 19.57 -6.65
CA PHE A 68 0.28 19.57 -7.20
C PHE A 68 -0.33 20.98 -7.22
N LEU A 69 -0.21 21.73 -6.12
CA LEU A 69 -0.70 23.11 -6.05
C LEU A 69 0.03 24.04 -7.01
N GLN A 70 1.34 23.85 -7.20
CA GLN A 70 2.13 24.63 -8.14
C GLN A 70 1.69 24.39 -9.60
N VAL A 71 1.39 23.14 -9.96
CA VAL A 71 0.88 22.79 -11.30
C VAL A 71 -0.51 23.37 -11.56
N LEU A 72 -1.38 23.43 -10.55
CA LEU A 72 -2.72 24.01 -10.70
C LEU A 72 -2.74 25.55 -10.72
N ALA A 73 -1.74 26.18 -10.12
CA ALA A 73 -1.66 27.64 -10.01
C ALA A 73 -0.86 28.32 -11.14
N GLY A 74 -0.22 27.54 -12.02
CA GLY A 74 0.50 28.01 -13.21
C GLY A 74 -0.26 27.75 -14.50
#